data_AF-A0A2K6M422-F1
#
_entry.id   AF-A0A2K6M422-F1
#
_cell.length_a   1.000
_cell.length_b   1.000
_cell.length_c   1.000
_cell.angle_alpha   90.00
_cell.angle_beta   90.00
_cell.angle_gamma   90.00
#
_symmetry.space_group_name_H-M   'P 1'
#
loop_
_entity.id
_entity.type
_entity.pdbx_description
1 polymer ?
#
loop_
_entity_poly.entity_id
_entity_poly.type
_entity_poly.pdbx_seq_one_letter_code
_entity_poly.pdbx_strand_id
1 'polypeptide(L)'
;MQPLEFCLCMAEAILLFSPEHSPFFFCSRKARIRLHWAGQTLAILCAALGLGFIISSRTRSELPHLVSWHSWVGALTLLATGVQALCGLCLLCPRAARVSRVARLKLYHLTCGLVVYLMATVTVLLGMYSVWFQAQIKGAAWYLCLALPVYPALVIMHQISRSYLPRKKMEM
;
A
#
# COMPACT_ATOMS: atom_id res chain seq x y z
N MET A 1 11.97 -9.38 2.71
CA MET A 1 12.40 -7.97 2.67
C MET A 1 11.50 -7.16 1.73
N GLN A 2 11.18 -7.65 0.53
CA GLN A 2 10.33 -6.96 -0.46
C GLN A 2 8.93 -6.51 0.02
N PRO A 3 8.14 -7.32 0.79
CA PRO A 3 6.83 -6.88 1.26
C PRO A 3 6.91 -5.70 2.23
N LEU A 4 7.99 -5.61 3.01
CA LEU A 4 8.23 -4.55 3.98
C LEU A 4 8.59 -3.23 3.26
N GLU A 5 9.50 -3.29 2.28
CA GLU A 5 9.85 -2.15 1.42
C GLU A 5 8.61 -1.61 0.68
N PHE A 6 7.77 -2.50 0.17
CA PHE A 6 6.49 -2.14 -0.45
C PHE A 6 5.55 -1.42 0.54
N CYS A 7 5.40 -1.93 1.76
CA CYS A 7 4.57 -1.28 2.79
C CYS A 7 5.11 0.08 3.22
N LEU A 8 6.44 0.25 3.30
CA LEU A 8 7.06 1.52 3.63
C LEU A 8 6.88 2.54 2.51
N CYS A 9 7.16 2.15 1.26
CA CYS A 9 7.00 3.03 0.11
C CYS A 9 5.53 3.45 -0.08
N MET A 10 4.59 2.51 0.09
CA MET A 10 3.17 2.80 0.04
C MET A 10 2.71 3.70 1.19
N ALA A 11 3.22 3.48 2.42
CA ALA A 11 2.92 4.30 3.58
C ALA A 11 3.37 5.74 3.37
N GLU A 12 4.64 5.94 3.01
CA GLU A 12 5.21 7.26 2.74
C GLU A 12 4.42 7.98 1.65
N ALA A 13 4.10 7.27 0.56
CA ALA A 13 3.30 7.84 -0.52
C ALA A 13 1.90 8.31 -0.07
N ILE A 14 1.26 7.61 0.87
CA ILE A 14 -0.04 8.01 1.42
C ILE A 14 0.11 9.16 2.44
N LEU A 15 1.10 9.05 3.33
CA LEU A 15 1.38 10.03 4.38
C LEU A 15 1.87 11.38 3.85
N LEU A 16 2.34 11.45 2.59
CA LEU A 16 2.57 12.71 1.88
C LEU A 16 1.40 13.70 1.95
N PHE A 17 0.17 13.20 2.04
CA PHE A 17 -1.05 14.01 2.15
C PHE A 17 -1.47 14.34 3.59
N SER A 18 -0.81 13.79 4.61
CA SER A 18 -1.09 14.10 6.01
C SER A 18 -0.47 15.46 6.39
N PRO A 19 -1.25 16.42 6.91
CA PRO A 19 -0.72 17.73 7.31
C PRO A 19 0.23 17.69 8.50
N GLU A 20 0.13 16.68 9.38
CA GLU A 20 0.91 16.62 10.63
C GLU A 20 2.15 15.71 10.56
N HIS A 21 2.26 14.87 9.53
CA HIS A 21 3.35 13.89 9.40
C HIS A 21 4.10 13.94 8.05
N SER A 22 3.75 14.87 7.16
CA SER A 22 4.40 14.96 5.83
C SER A 22 5.69 15.80 5.90
N PRO A 23 6.87 15.24 5.55
CA PRO A 23 8.10 16.02 5.42
C PRO A 23 8.03 17.05 4.27
N PHE A 24 7.00 16.96 3.42
CA PHE A 24 6.76 17.83 2.26
C PHE A 24 5.58 18.79 2.47
N PHE A 25 5.33 19.21 3.72
CA PHE A 25 4.31 20.22 4.05
C PHE A 25 4.46 21.52 3.23
N PHE A 26 5.68 21.91 2.84
CA PHE A 26 5.93 23.09 2.03
C PHE A 26 5.58 22.93 0.53
N CYS A 27 5.36 21.70 0.06
CA CYS A 27 5.10 21.44 -1.36
C CYS A 27 3.63 21.70 -1.73
N SER A 28 3.43 22.28 -2.93
CA SER A 28 2.10 22.52 -3.49
C SER A 28 1.29 21.23 -3.63
N ARG A 29 -0.05 21.35 -3.59
CA ARG A 29 -0.95 20.21 -3.76
C ARG A 29 -0.67 19.40 -5.05
N LYS A 30 -0.31 20.08 -6.14
CA LYS A 30 0.06 19.45 -7.41
C LYS A 30 1.35 18.63 -7.28
N ALA A 31 2.36 19.14 -6.58
CA ALA A 31 3.61 18.44 -6.34
C ALA A 31 3.40 17.18 -5.47
N ARG A 32 2.60 17.27 -4.39
CA ARG A 32 2.27 16.12 -3.54
C ARG A 32 1.55 15.00 -4.31
N ILE A 33 0.65 15.36 -5.23
CA ILE A 33 -0.03 14.38 -6.11
C ILE A 33 0.97 13.68 -7.03
N ARG A 34 1.94 14.40 -7.60
CA ARG A 34 2.99 13.80 -8.44
C ARG A 34 3.90 12.87 -7.65
N LEU A 35 4.31 13.29 -6.45
CA LEU A 35 5.15 12.47 -5.55
C LEU A 35 4.41 11.20 -5.12
N HIS A 36 3.12 11.30 -4.77
CA HIS A 36 2.29 10.12 -4.47
C HIS A 36 2.25 9.16 -5.65
N TRP A 37 1.98 9.66 -6.85
CA TRP A 37 1.89 8.82 -8.04
C TRP A 37 3.22 8.17 -8.41
N ALA A 38 4.32 8.93 -8.33
CA ALA A 38 5.68 8.42 -8.55
C ALA A 38 6.04 7.33 -7.52
N GLY A 39 5.78 7.57 -6.23
CA GLY A 39 6.02 6.60 -5.16
C GLY A 39 5.23 5.30 -5.37
N GLN A 40 3.93 5.41 -5.67
CA GLN A 40 3.11 4.23 -5.93
C GLN A 40 3.55 3.46 -7.18
N THR A 41 3.99 4.16 -8.23
CA THR A 41 4.50 3.52 -9.46
C THR A 41 5.79 2.77 -9.15
N LEU A 42 6.71 3.38 -8.41
CA LEU A 42 7.94 2.74 -7.98
C LEU A 42 7.68 1.50 -7.12
N ALA A 43 6.76 1.60 -6.15
CA ALA A 43 6.37 0.48 -5.31
C ALA A 43 5.83 -0.70 -6.13
N ILE A 44 4.96 -0.44 -7.11
CA ILE A 44 4.40 -1.47 -8.00
C ILE A 44 5.50 -2.11 -8.85
N LEU A 45 6.41 -1.32 -9.42
CA LEU A 45 7.53 -1.83 -10.23
C LEU A 45 8.46 -2.71 -9.40
N CYS A 46 8.87 -2.25 -8.22
CA CYS A 46 9.70 -3.03 -7.30
C CYS A 46 9.03 -4.35 -6.91
N ALA A 47 7.72 -4.32 -6.64
CA ALA A 47 6.98 -5.52 -6.26
C ALA A 47 6.79 -6.49 -7.44
N ALA A 48 6.57 -5.99 -8.66
CA ALA A 48 6.49 -6.80 -9.87
C ALA A 48 7.83 -7.48 -10.19
N LEU A 49 8.94 -6.75 -10.08
CA LEU A 49 10.29 -7.30 -10.24
C LEU A 49 10.58 -8.37 -9.18
N GLY A 50 10.20 -8.11 -7.93
CA GLY A 50 10.37 -9.07 -6.85
C GLY A 50 9.57 -10.35 -7.04
N LEU A 51 8.31 -10.22 -7.48
CA LEU A 51 7.48 -11.37 -7.84
C LEU A 51 8.09 -12.15 -9.00
N GLY A 52 8.58 -11.46 -10.04
CA GLY A 52 9.26 -12.09 -11.18
C GLY A 52 10.50 -12.88 -10.76
N PHE A 53 11.31 -12.34 -9.84
CA PHE A 53 12.45 -13.05 -9.26
C PHE A 53 12.03 -14.30 -8.49
N ILE A 54 11.00 -14.21 -7.65
CA ILE A 54 10.48 -15.36 -6.89
C ILE A 54 9.94 -16.45 -7.83
N ILE A 55 9.17 -16.08 -8.85
CA ILE A 55 8.65 -17.02 -9.84
C ILE A 55 9.82 -17.71 -10.55
N SER A 56 10.77 -16.95 -11.10
CA SER A 56 11.93 -17.50 -11.80
C SER A 56 12.76 -18.45 -10.92
N SER A 57 13.00 -18.08 -9.66
CA SER A 57 13.70 -18.94 -8.70
C SER A 57 12.94 -20.23 -8.40
N ARG A 58 11.62 -20.15 -8.21
CA ARG A 58 10.77 -21.33 -7.92
C ARG A 58 10.68 -22.27 -9.12
N THR A 59 10.52 -21.74 -10.33
CA THR A 59 10.49 -22.51 -11.56
C THR A 59 11.82 -23.25 -11.76
N ARG A 60 12.96 -22.57 -11.58
CA ARG A 60 14.29 -23.22 -11.65
C ARG A 60 14.52 -24.30 -10.59
N SER A 61 13.84 -24.22 -9.45
CA SER A 61 13.96 -25.19 -8.35
C SER A 61 12.87 -26.26 -8.40
N GLU A 62 12.02 -26.29 -9.43
CA GLU A 62 10.86 -27.20 -9.56
C GLU A 62 9.95 -27.17 -8.32
N LEU A 63 9.86 -26.00 -7.67
CA LEU A 63 9.05 -25.80 -6.48
C LEU A 63 7.66 -25.29 -6.86
N PRO A 64 6.59 -25.77 -6.20
CA PRO A 64 5.24 -25.34 -6.50
C PRO A 64 5.03 -23.85 -6.15
N HIS A 65 4.30 -23.15 -7.02
CA HIS A 65 3.94 -21.74 -6.84
C HIS A 65 2.67 -21.59 -6.00
N LEU A 66 2.49 -20.44 -5.33
CA LEU A 66 1.26 -20.06 -4.61
C LEU A 66 0.79 -21.07 -3.53
N VAL A 67 1.69 -21.82 -2.90
CA VAL A 67 1.32 -22.84 -1.90
C VAL A 67 1.03 -22.29 -0.51
N SER A 68 1.45 -21.06 -0.22
CA SER A 68 1.30 -20.45 1.11
C SER A 68 0.22 -19.38 1.14
N TRP A 69 -0.37 -19.16 2.32
CA TRP A 69 -1.25 -18.00 2.56
C TRP A 69 -0.55 -16.67 2.23
N HIS A 70 0.72 -16.53 2.59
CA HIS A 70 1.53 -15.36 2.22
C HIS A 70 1.53 -15.10 0.71
N SER A 71 1.73 -16.15 -0.10
CA SER A 71 1.76 -16.02 -1.55
C SER A 71 0.40 -15.71 -2.18
N TRP A 72 -0.70 -16.27 -1.65
CA TRP A 72 -2.06 -15.96 -2.13
C TRP A 72 -2.47 -14.53 -1.78
N VAL A 73 -2.32 -14.13 -0.51
CA VAL A 73 -2.66 -12.79 -0.05
C VAL A 73 -1.76 -11.75 -0.72
N GLY A 74 -0.47 -12.07 -0.90
CA GLY A 74 0.46 -11.21 -1.62
C GLY A 74 0.08 -11.00 -3.09
N ALA A 75 -0.27 -12.06 -3.83
CA ALA A 75 -0.72 -11.95 -5.21
C ALA A 75 -2.00 -11.11 -5.34
N LEU A 76 -2.97 -11.34 -4.45
CA LEU A 76 -4.21 -10.56 -4.40
C LEU A 76 -3.94 -9.09 -4.08
N THR A 77 -3.01 -8.82 -3.15
CA THR A 77 -2.61 -7.45 -2.78
C THR A 77 -1.98 -6.71 -3.96
N LEU A 78 -1.12 -7.38 -4.74
CA LEU A 78 -0.52 -6.78 -5.94
C LEU A 78 -1.57 -6.47 -7.01
N LEU A 79 -2.49 -7.40 -7.26
CA LEU A 79 -3.60 -7.18 -8.19
C LEU A 79 -4.46 -5.99 -7.74
N ALA A 80 -4.86 -5.97 -6.47
CA ALA A 80 -5.67 -4.89 -5.91
C ALA A 80 -4.94 -3.54 -5.95
N THR A 81 -3.61 -3.52 -5.76
CA THR A 81 -2.78 -2.32 -5.90
C THR A 81 -2.77 -1.80 -7.34
N GLY A 82 -2.69 -2.69 -8.33
CA GLY A 82 -2.79 -2.32 -9.74
C GLY A 82 -4.13 -1.66 -10.07
N VAL A 83 -5.25 -2.27 -9.64
CA VAL A 83 -6.60 -1.70 -9.80
C VAL A 83 -6.71 -0.34 -9.11
N GLN A 84 -6.15 -0.23 -7.90
CA GLN A 84 -6.14 1.00 -7.12
C GLN A 84 -5.35 2.13 -7.80
N ALA A 85 -4.23 1.80 -8.45
CA ALA A 85 -3.43 2.74 -9.24
C ALA A 85 -4.20 3.24 -10.48
N LEU A 86 -4.91 2.35 -11.19
CA LEU A 86 -5.79 2.74 -12.30
C LEU A 86 -6.91 3.66 -11.85
N CYS A 87 -7.54 3.38 -10.70
CA CYS A 87 -8.52 4.27 -10.09
C CYS A 87 -7.93 5.66 -9.78
N GLY A 88 -6.67 5.72 -9.30
CA GLY A 88 -5.95 6.97 -9.08
C GLY A 88 -5.69 7.74 -10.38
N LEU A 89 -5.37 7.03 -11.47
CA LEU A 89 -5.18 7.63 -12.80
C LEU A 89 -6.48 8.25 -13.33
N CYS A 90 -7.63 7.59 -13.16
CA CYS A 90 -8.94 8.15 -13.51
C CYS A 90 -9.25 9.45 -12.74
N LEU A 91 -8.78 9.57 -11.50
CA LEU A 91 -8.92 10.79 -10.68
C LEU A 91 -7.98 11.93 -11.13
N LEU A 92 -6.84 11.61 -11.73
CA LEU A 92 -5.90 12.60 -12.26
C LEU A 92 -6.43 13.22 -13.57
N CYS A 93 -7.09 12.41 -14.40
CA CYS A 93 -7.61 12.80 -15.71
C CYS A 93 -9.14 12.58 -15.84
N PRO A 94 -9.97 13.22 -15.01
CA PRO A 94 -11.41 12.90 -14.93
C PRO A 94 -12.18 13.21 -16.21
N ARG A 95 -11.74 14.22 -16.98
CA ARG A 95 -12.32 14.57 -18.29
C ARG A 95 -12.06 13.48 -19.33
N ALA A 96 -10.83 12.96 -19.39
CA ALA A 96 -10.48 11.86 -20.29
C ALA A 96 -11.17 10.55 -19.88
N ALA A 97 -11.34 10.32 -18.58
CA ALA A 97 -12.00 9.14 -18.03
C ALA A 97 -13.55 9.26 -17.97
N ARG A 98 -14.14 10.36 -18.45
CA ARG A 98 -15.60 10.63 -18.41
C ARG A 98 -16.23 10.38 -17.03
N VAL A 99 -15.51 10.70 -15.95
CA VAL A 99 -15.99 10.50 -14.58
C VAL A 99 -16.86 11.68 -14.15
N SER A 100 -18.17 11.44 -14.03
CA SER A 100 -19.14 12.44 -13.59
C SER A 100 -19.18 12.64 -12.06
N ARG A 101 -18.88 11.59 -11.28
CA ARG A 101 -18.96 11.59 -9.80
C ARG A 101 -17.57 11.51 -9.15
N VAL A 102 -16.72 12.50 -9.41
CA VAL A 102 -15.32 12.56 -8.92
C VAL A 102 -15.24 12.46 -7.39
N ALA A 103 -16.16 13.08 -6.65
CA ALA A 103 -16.18 13.01 -5.18
C ALA A 103 -16.37 11.58 -4.64
N ARG A 104 -17.26 10.80 -5.28
CA ARG A 104 -17.51 9.40 -4.90
C ARG A 104 -16.34 8.49 -5.27
N LEU A 105 -15.77 8.69 -6.46
CA LEU A 105 -14.59 7.94 -6.89
C LEU A 105 -13.40 8.21 -5.96
N LYS A 106 -13.24 9.45 -5.51
CA LYS A 106 -12.20 9.81 -4.53
C LYS A 106 -12.42 9.13 -3.17
N LEU A 107 -13.68 9.02 -2.73
CA LEU A 107 -14.03 8.27 -1.52
C LEU A 107 -13.64 6.79 -1.67
N TYR A 108 -14.06 6.14 -2.76
CA TYR A 108 -13.70 4.74 -3.01
C TYR A 108 -12.19 4.54 -3.12
N HIS A 109 -11.48 5.44 -3.81
CA HIS A 109 -10.02 5.40 -3.86
C HIS A 109 -9.43 5.48 -2.45
N LEU A 110 -9.90 6.38 -1.59
CA LEU A 110 -9.36 6.47 -0.25
C LEU A 110 -9.64 5.22 0.61
N THR A 111 -10.88 4.72 0.61
CA THR A 111 -11.28 3.56 1.43
C THR A 111 -10.70 2.25 0.92
N CYS A 112 -10.74 2.00 -0.39
CA CYS A 112 -10.13 0.82 -0.99
C CYS A 112 -8.61 0.86 -0.85
N GLY A 113 -8.00 2.06 -0.94
CA GLY A 113 -6.57 2.25 -0.68
C GLY A 113 -6.16 1.84 0.73
N LEU A 114 -6.96 2.16 1.75
CA LEU A 114 -6.73 1.69 3.12
C LEU A 114 -6.82 0.17 3.21
N VAL A 115 -7.83 -0.45 2.60
CA VAL A 115 -7.97 -1.91 2.60
C VAL A 115 -6.77 -2.58 1.94
N VAL A 116 -6.32 -2.07 0.79
CA VAL A 116 -5.12 -2.56 0.11
C VAL A 116 -3.88 -2.43 1.00
N TYR A 117 -3.73 -1.31 1.71
CA TYR A 117 -2.63 -1.12 2.65
C TYR A 117 -2.67 -2.15 3.79
N LEU A 118 -3.84 -2.38 4.39
CA LEU A 118 -4.02 -3.39 5.44
C LEU A 118 -3.73 -4.81 4.94
N MET A 119 -4.13 -5.14 3.71
CA MET A 119 -3.78 -6.42 3.08
C MET A 119 -2.27 -6.55 2.87
N ALA A 120 -1.58 -5.47 2.51
CA ALA A 120 -0.13 -5.43 2.41
C ALA A 120 0.52 -5.66 3.79
N THR A 121 0.02 -5.01 4.85
CA THR A 121 0.45 -5.24 6.23
C THR A 121 0.28 -6.73 6.61
N VAL A 122 -0.89 -7.32 6.37
CA VAL A 122 -1.13 -8.75 6.63
C VAL A 122 -0.18 -9.64 5.83
N THR A 123 0.10 -9.30 4.58
CA THR A 123 1.07 -10.03 3.74
C THR A 123 2.46 -9.99 4.36
N VAL A 124 2.92 -8.83 4.86
CA VAL A 124 4.21 -8.69 5.58
C VAL A 124 4.21 -9.58 6.81
N LEU A 125 3.16 -9.51 7.64
CA LEU A 125 3.07 -10.30 8.87
C LEU A 125 3.15 -11.80 8.56
N LEU A 126 2.39 -12.30 7.58
CA LEU A 126 2.47 -13.70 7.13
C LEU A 126 3.89 -14.08 6.68
N GLY A 127 4.60 -13.15 6.02
CA GLY A 127 6.00 -13.35 5.64
C GLY A 127 6.94 -13.41 6.85
N MET A 128 6.69 -12.59 7.88
CA MET A 128 7.46 -12.58 9.13
C MET A 128 7.30 -13.86 9.96
N TYR A 129 6.14 -14.52 9.86
CA TYR A 129 5.89 -15.82 10.49
C TYR A 129 6.40 -17.01 9.67
N SER A 130 7.01 -16.77 8.50
CA SER A 130 7.67 -17.85 7.77
C SER A 130 8.91 -18.36 8.50
N VAL A 131 9.18 -19.66 8.39
CA VAL A 131 10.36 -20.32 9.00
C VAL A 131 11.66 -19.62 8.59
N TRP A 132 11.74 -19.21 7.31
CA TRP A 132 12.91 -18.50 6.80
C TRP A 132 13.11 -17.16 7.52
N PHE A 133 12.06 -16.36 7.69
CA PHE A 133 12.21 -15.03 8.32
C PHE A 133 12.59 -15.15 9.80
N GLN A 134 11.93 -16.05 10.54
CA GLN A 134 12.23 -16.26 11.96
C GLN A 134 13.65 -16.82 12.19
N ALA A 135 14.19 -17.56 11.22
CA ALA A 135 15.58 -18.03 11.28
C ALA A 135 16.59 -16.88 11.12
N GLN A 136 16.27 -15.87 10.29
CA GLN A 136 17.20 -14.78 9.95
C GLN A 136 17.09 -13.57 10.88
N ILE A 137 15.87 -13.18 11.28
CA ILE A 137 15.62 -11.93 12.01
C ILE A 137 15.10 -12.23 13.41
N LYS A 138 15.82 -11.77 14.43
CA LYS A 138 15.54 -12.03 15.85
C LYS A 138 15.68 -10.77 16.70
N GLY A 139 15.20 -10.83 17.94
CA GLY A 139 15.36 -9.76 18.92
C GLY A 139 14.73 -8.44 18.49
N ALA A 140 15.39 -7.32 18.77
CA ALA A 140 14.88 -5.97 18.49
C ALA A 140 14.54 -5.74 17.01
N ALA A 141 15.31 -6.32 16.09
CA ALA A 141 15.07 -6.18 14.65
C ALA A 141 13.70 -6.76 14.23
N TRP A 142 13.24 -7.82 14.90
CA TRP A 142 11.93 -8.42 14.62
C TRP A 142 10.79 -7.45 14.98
N TYR A 143 10.85 -6.82 16.16
CA TYR A 143 9.87 -5.83 16.60
C TYR A 143 9.90 -4.57 15.74
N LEU A 144 11.07 -4.15 15.26
CA LEU A 144 11.19 -3.07 14.30
C LEU A 144 10.46 -3.42 12.98
N CYS A 145 10.70 -4.60 12.42
CA CYS A 145 9.99 -5.08 11.23
C CYS A 145 8.47 -5.18 11.43
N LEU A 146 8.00 -5.43 12.66
CA LEU A 146 6.58 -5.44 13.01
C LEU A 146 5.99 -4.02 13.07
N ALA A 147 6.69 -3.09 13.73
CA ALA A 147 6.21 -1.73 13.95
C ALA A 147 6.13 -0.94 12.64
N LEU A 148 7.08 -1.14 11.74
CA LEU A 148 7.21 -0.42 10.47
C LEU A 148 5.96 -0.48 9.56
N PRO A 149 5.26 -1.63 9.37
CA PRO A 149 4.02 -1.68 8.60
C PRO A 149 2.76 -1.44 9.45
N VAL A 150 2.81 -1.67 10.78
CA VAL A 150 1.63 -1.54 11.65
C VAL A 150 1.38 -0.08 12.05
N TYR A 151 2.43 0.66 12.40
CA TYR A 151 2.28 2.05 12.84
C TYR A 151 1.66 2.94 11.74
N PRO A 152 2.15 2.92 10.48
CA PRO A 152 1.51 3.70 9.42
C PRO A 152 0.09 3.23 9.10
N ALA A 153 -0.23 1.93 9.25
CA ALA A 153 -1.59 1.43 9.07
C ALA A 153 -2.56 2.14 10.02
N LEU A 154 -2.18 2.26 11.30
CA LEU A 154 -2.98 2.94 12.31
C LEU A 154 -3.11 4.44 12.03
N VAL A 155 -2.02 5.11 11.63
CA VAL A 155 -2.02 6.53 11.28
C VAL A 155 -2.94 6.80 10.07
N ILE A 156 -2.81 6.01 9.00
CA ILE A 156 -3.62 6.14 7.79
C ILE A 156 -5.09 5.87 8.12
N MET A 157 -5.39 4.80 8.87
CA MET A 157 -6.75 4.49 9.31
C MET A 157 -7.36 5.64 10.14
N HIS A 158 -6.58 6.22 11.05
CA HIS A 158 -6.99 7.36 11.86
C HIS A 158 -7.27 8.60 11.01
N GLN A 159 -6.36 8.94 10.08
CA GLN A 159 -6.49 10.07 9.16
C GLN A 159 -7.75 9.97 8.30
N ILE A 160 -8.01 8.78 7.75
CA ILE A 160 -9.18 8.50 6.92
C ILE A 160 -10.45 8.61 7.78
N SER A 161 -10.49 7.96 8.94
CA SER A 161 -11.66 7.99 9.83
C SER A 161 -12.02 9.41 10.27
N ARG A 162 -11.03 10.23 10.64
CA ARG A 162 -11.24 11.64 11.01
C ARG A 162 -11.64 12.53 9.85
N SER A 163 -11.28 12.19 8.62
CA SER A 163 -11.72 12.94 7.44
C SER A 163 -13.21 12.69 7.12
N TYR A 164 -13.79 11.59 7.62
CA TYR A 164 -15.17 11.17 7.30
C TYR A 164 -16.18 11.34 8.45
N LEU A 165 -15.77 11.11 9.70
CA LEU A 165 -16.66 11.25 10.87
C LEU A 165 -17.29 12.65 11.01
N PRO A 166 -16.60 13.77 10.74
CA PRO A 166 -17.20 15.11 10.80
C PRO A 166 -18.26 15.34 9.73
N ARG A 167 -18.11 14.75 8.52
CA ARG A 167 -19.09 14.91 7.44
C ARG A 167 -20.40 14.19 7.73
N LYS A 168 -20.35 13.02 8.36
CA LYS A 168 -21.56 12.28 8.76
C LYS A 168 -22.40 13.02 9.81
N LYS A 169 -21.76 13.85 10.66
CA LYS A 169 -22.44 14.66 11.68
C LYS A 169 -23.12 15.92 11.15
N MET A 170 -22.80 16.37 9.94
CA MET A 170 -23.40 17.57 9.33
C MET A 170 -24.55 17.24 8.35
N GLU A 171 -24.81 15.94 8.12
CA GLU A 171 -25.89 15.43 7.27
C GLU A 171 -27.01 14.74 8.09
N MET A 172 -26.99 14.86 9.43
CA MET A 172 -28.08 14.43 10.34
C MET A 172 -28.73 15.63 11.00
#